data_AF-A0A1B0ZP79-F1
#
_entry.id   AF-A0A1B0ZP79-F1
#
_cell.length_a   1.000
_cell.length_b   1.000
_cell.length_c   1.000
_cell.angle_alpha   90.00
_cell.angle_beta   90.00
_cell.angle_gamma   90.00
#
_symmetry.space_group_name_H-M   'P 1'
#
loop_
_entity.id
_entity.type
_entity.pdbx_description
1 polymer ?
#
loop_
_entity_poly.entity_id
_entity_poly.type
_entity_poly.pdbx_seq_one_letter_code
_entity_poly.pdbx_strand_id
1 'polypeptide(L)' 'MSKSRGGTTFINFGGRFPNHVFYAVIFKKYAHKFQSLDRLVGKSVAISGTIDLYKGKPQIILFSPDQIVQR' A
#
# COMPACT_ATOMS: atom_id res chain seq x y z
N MET A 1 7.23 -1.72 4.41
CA MET A 1 6.85 -1.66 2.98
C MET A 1 7.71 -2.64 2.20
N SER A 2 7.27 -3.07 1.03
CA SER A 2 8.06 -3.90 0.11
C SER A 2 7.79 -3.51 -1.35
N LYS A 3 8.70 -3.87 -2.26
CA LYS A 3 8.55 -3.67 -3.70
C LYS A 3 8.75 -5.00 -4.43
N SER A 4 7.94 -5.25 -5.45
CA SER A 4 8.17 -6.36 -6.38
C SER A 4 9.23 -6.00 -7.43
N ARG A 5 9.78 -7.03 -8.10
CA ARG A 5 10.60 -6.84 -9.31
C ARG A 5 9.89 -6.04 -10.41
N GLY A 6 8.55 -6.14 -10.47
CA GLY A 6 7.72 -5.40 -11.43
C GLY A 6 7.47 -3.93 -11.07
N GLY A 7 8.01 -3.43 -9.96
CA GLY A 7 7.84 -2.03 -9.53
C GLY A 7 6.54 -1.75 -8.77
N THR A 8 5.71 -2.75 -8.51
CA THR A 8 4.56 -2.62 -7.60
C THR A 8 5.06 -2.44 -6.17
N THR A 9 4.53 -1.43 -5.48
CA THR A 9 4.82 -1.14 -4.07
C THR A 9 3.70 -1.66 -3.18
N PHE A 10 4.06 -2.28 -2.06
CA PHE A 10 3.15 -2.82 -1.06
C PHE A 10 3.36 -2.10 0.29
N ILE A 11 2.25 -1.61 0.83
CA ILE A 11 2.17 -1.04 2.18
C ILE A 11 1.47 -2.07 3.06
N ASN A 12 2.22 -2.70 3.95
CA ASN A 12 1.76 -3.83 4.77
C ASN A 12 1.15 -3.30 6.07
N PHE A 13 -0.07 -3.74 6.42
CA PHE A 13 -0.78 -3.36 7.64
C PHE A 13 -1.01 -4.55 8.57
N GLY A 14 -0.98 -4.29 9.89
CA GLY A 14 -1.20 -5.33 10.90
C GLY A 14 -0.04 -6.31 11.10
N GLY A 15 1.17 -5.95 10.65
CA GLY A 15 2.37 -6.78 10.83
C GLY A 15 3.36 -6.64 9.67
N ARG A 16 4.57 -7.17 9.84
CA ARG A 16 5.50 -7.33 8.71
C ARG A 16 5.06 -8.54 7.87
N PHE A 17 5.33 -8.48 6.57
CA PHE A 17 5.20 -9.65 5.69
C PHE A 17 5.95 -10.86 6.29
N PRO A 18 5.39 -12.08 6.26
CA PRO A 18 4.11 -12.47 5.64
C PRO A 18 2.87 -12.32 6.54
N ASN A 19 3.02 -11.93 7.81
CA ASN A 19 1.96 -11.93 8.84
C ASN A 19 1.10 -10.65 8.86
N HIS A 20 0.94 -9.98 7.72
CA HIS A 20 0.13 -8.78 7.62
C HIS A 20 -1.33 -9.18 7.35
N VAL A 21 -2.27 -8.44 7.94
CA VAL A 21 -3.71 -8.73 7.85
C VAL A 21 -4.26 -8.35 6.47
N PHE A 22 -3.78 -7.22 5.94
CA PHE A 22 -4.07 -6.76 4.59
C PHE A 22 -2.92 -5.84 4.12
N TYR A 23 -2.91 -5.51 2.83
CA TYR A 23 -1.94 -4.59 2.27
C TYR A 23 -2.58 -3.63 1.28
N ALA A 24 -2.11 -2.39 1.28
CA ALA A 24 -2.38 -1.48 0.19
C ALA A 24 -1.33 -1.66 -0.92
N VAL A 25 -1.77 -1.53 -2.17
CA VAL A 25 -0.94 -1.76 -3.35
C VAL A 25 -0.93 -0.51 -4.24
N ILE A 26 0.27 -0.12 -4.66
CA ILE A 26 0.50 0.94 -5.65
C ILE A 26 1.16 0.27 -6.85
N PHE A 27 0.39 0.09 -7.92
CA PHE A 27 0.92 -0.44 -9.18
C PHE A 27 1.94 0.51 -9.80
N LYS A 28 2.92 -0.03 -10.54
CA LYS A 28 4.00 0.73 -11.20
C LYS A 28 3.48 1.97 -11.96
N LYS A 29 2.35 1.85 -12.65
CA LYS A 29 1.72 2.97 -13.39
C LYS A 29 1.33 4.17 -12.53
N TYR A 30 1.10 3.98 -11.23
CA TYR A 30 0.75 5.07 -10.30
C TYR A 30 1.91 5.47 -9.39
N ALA A 31 2.98 4.68 -9.30
CA ALA A 31 4.08 4.88 -8.36
C ALA A 31 4.71 6.28 -8.44
N HIS A 32 4.77 6.88 -9.63
CA HIS A 32 5.31 8.23 -9.85
C HIS A 32 4.53 9.34 -9.11
N LYS A 33 3.26 9.10 -8.76
CA LYS A 33 2.43 10.07 -8.03
C LYS A 33 2.75 10.09 -6.54
N PHE A 34 3.29 9.00 -6.00
CA PHE A 34 3.52 8.82 -4.57
C PHE A 34 4.96 9.18 -4.24
N GLN A 35 5.14 10.34 -3.63
CA GLN A 35 6.44 10.79 -3.15
C GLN A 35 6.62 10.46 -1.66
N SER A 36 7.84 10.16 -1.25
CA SER A 36 8.23 10.02 0.16
C SER A 36 7.41 9.02 0.99
N LEU A 37 6.96 7.91 0.39
CA LEU A 37 6.23 6.85 1.10
C LEU A 37 6.98 6.34 2.35
N ASP A 38 8.31 6.34 2.34
CA ASP A 38 9.13 5.89 3.46
C ASP A 38 8.86 6.65 4.77
N ARG A 39 8.35 7.89 4.69
CA ARG A 39 7.96 8.70 5.87
C ARG A 39 6.75 8.13 6.62
N LEU A 40 5.99 7.24 6.00
CA LEU A 40 4.82 6.60 6.60
C LEU A 40 5.20 5.35 7.42
N VAL A 41 6.44 4.88 7.33
CA VAL A 41 6.87 3.69 8.09
C VAL A 41 6.79 3.97 9.59
N GLY A 42 6.05 3.11 10.31
CA GLY A 42 5.85 3.26 11.75
C GLY A 42 4.81 4.32 12.15
N LYS A 43 4.14 4.96 11.18
CA LYS A 43 3.06 5.92 11.43
C LYS A 43 1.69 5.24 11.36
N SER A 44 0.74 5.81 12.11
CA SER A 44 -0.67 5.49 11.95
C SER A 44 -1.23 6.29 10.78
N VAL A 45 -1.84 5.61 9.81
CA VAL A 45 -2.43 6.23 8.62
C VAL A 45 -3.80 5.63 8.34
N ALA A 46 -4.71 6.45 7.84
CA ALA A 46 -5.95 6.01 7.23
C ALA A 46 -5.73 5.82 5.72
N ILE A 47 -6.26 4.73 5.17
CA ILE A 47 -6.18 4.39 3.76
C ILE A 47 -7.60 4.24 3.20
N SER A 48 -7.84 4.81 2.02
CA SER A 48 -9.08 4.63 1.26
C SER A 48 -8.77 4.16 -0.16
N GLY A 49 -9.57 3.28 -0.74
CA GLY A 49 -9.33 2.80 -2.11
C GLY A 49 -10.20 1.63 -2.51
N THR A 50 -9.94 1.11 -3.71
CA THR A 50 -10.69 -0.05 -4.24
C THR A 50 -10.19 -1.33 -3.59
N ILE A 51 -11.12 -2.13 -3.07
CA ILE A 51 -10.82 -3.46 -2.55
C ILE A 51 -10.89 -4.47 -3.69
N ASP A 52 -9.90 -5.36 -3.74
CA ASP A 52 -9.78 -6.42 -4.74
C ASP A 52 -9.18 -7.69 -4.10
N LEU A 53 -9.37 -8.86 -4.68
CA LEU A 53 -8.79 -10.11 -4.18
C LEU A 53 -7.64 -10.54 -5.10
N TYR A 54 -6.41 -10.50 -4.59
CA TYR A 54 -5.25 -11.05 -5.29
C TYR A 54 -4.83 -12.37 -4.65
N LYS A 55 -4.99 -13.47 -5.40
CA LYS A 55 -4.73 -14.85 -4.94
C LYS A 55 -5.43 -15.18 -3.61
N GLY A 56 -6.69 -14.75 -3.49
CA GLY A 56 -7.52 -14.96 -2.29
C GLY A 56 -7.18 -14.07 -1.10
N LYS A 57 -6.25 -13.10 -1.24
CA LYS A 57 -5.92 -12.13 -0.18
C LYS A 57 -6.47 -10.74 -0.51
N PRO A 58 -7.12 -10.06 0.46
CA PRO A 58 -7.64 -8.72 0.25
C PRO A 58 -6.53 -7.67 0.05
N GLN A 59 -6.71 -7.01 -1.09
CA GLN A 59 -6.16 -5.80 -1.67
C GLN A 59 -6.71 -4.44 -1.24
N ILE A 60 -5.93 -3.38 -1.08
CA ILE A 60 -6.46 -2.01 -1.29
C ILE A 60 -5.65 -1.30 -2.36
N ILE A 61 -6.25 -1.05 -3.53
CA ILE A 61 -5.57 -0.42 -4.66
C ILE A 61 -5.60 1.11 -4.49
N LEU A 62 -4.41 1.73 -4.59
CA LEU A 62 -4.22 3.17 -4.52
C LEU A 62 -3.83 3.74 -5.89
N PHE A 63 -4.52 4.82 -6.27
CA PHE A 63 -4.42 5.53 -7.54
C PHE A 63 -3.80 6.93 -7.38
N SER A 64 -3.90 7.53 -6.19
CA SER A 64 -3.41 8.87 -5.88
C SER A 64 -2.98 9.03 -4.40
N PRO A 65 -2.13 10.03 -4.05
CA PRO A 65 -1.62 10.21 -2.69
C PRO A 65 -2.64 10.63 -1.63
N ASP A 66 -3.71 11.32 -2.02
CA ASP A 66 -4.80 11.77 -1.13
C ASP A 66 -5.57 10.62 -0.47
N GLN A 67 -5.44 9.42 -1.02
CA GLN A 67 -5.94 8.18 -0.44
C GLN A 67 -5.16 7.71 0.81
N ILE A 68 -4.10 8.43 1.20
CA ILE A 68 -3.32 8.20 2.41
C ILE A 68 -3.41 9.44 3.28
N VAL A 69 -4.04 9.31 4.45
CA VAL A 69 -4.18 10.40 5.42
C VAL A 69 -3.46 10.03 6.70
N GLN A 70 -2.48 10.83 7.13
CA GLN A 70 -1.85 10.67 8.45
C GLN A 70 -2.83 11.12 9.54
N ARG A 71 -2.90 10.36 10.63
CA ARG A 71 -3.68 10.69 11.84
C ARG A 71 -2.80 11.36 12.89
#